data_AF-A0A946U7D0-F1
#
_entry.id   AF-A0A946U7D0-F1
#
_cell.length_a   1.000
_cell.length_b   1.000
_cell.length_c   1.000
_cell.angle_alpha   90.00
_cell.angle_beta   90.00
_cell.angle_gamma   90.00
#
_symmetry.space_group_name_H-M   'P 1'
#
loop_
_entity.id
_entity.type
_entity.pdbx_description
1 polymer ?
#
loop_
_entity_poly.entity_id
_entity_poly.type
_entity_poly.pdbx_seq_one_letter_code
_entity_poly.pdbx_strand_id
1 'polypeptide(L)'
;MEANVLKSQLAGTWYTDNPVHLAREIDSYLEAVTGKPLDDIIALLLPHAGYRYSGMVAAHGIKLIQGKSYSRVIVLGPSHQTALLDTVSIPDVSHIETPLGRVR
;
A
#
# COMPACT_ATOMS: atom_id res chain seq x y z
N MET A 1 -20.93 -11.11 -13.84
CA MET A 1 -21.00 -9.70 -13.43
C MET A 1 -19.62 -9.11 -13.62
N GLU A 2 -19.49 -8.02 -14.36
CA GLU A 2 -18.19 -7.36 -14.55
C GLU A 2 -17.66 -6.84 -13.21
N ALA A 3 -16.36 -6.98 -12.99
CA ALA A 3 -15.73 -6.47 -11.76
C ALA A 3 -15.77 -4.93 -11.79
N ASN A 4 -16.36 -4.31 -10.75
CA ASN A 4 -16.20 -2.88 -10.51
C ASN A 4 -14.82 -2.66 -9.87
N VAL A 5 -13.91 -1.97 -10.57
CA VAL A 5 -12.48 -1.91 -10.23
C VAL A 5 -12.05 -0.45 -10.01
N LEU A 6 -11.51 -0.16 -8.82
CA LEU A 6 -10.87 1.12 -8.54
C LEU A 6 -9.45 1.13 -9.10
N LYS A 7 -9.16 2.04 -10.02
CA LYS A 7 -7.82 2.26 -10.55
C LYS A 7 -7.20 3.49 -9.91
N SER A 8 -6.00 3.35 -9.37
CA SER A 8 -5.27 4.49 -8.79
C SER A 8 -4.85 5.47 -9.89
N GLN A 9 -5.14 6.75 -9.69
CA GLN A 9 -4.70 7.85 -10.55
C GLN A 9 -3.25 8.28 -10.27
N LEU A 10 -2.59 7.67 -9.29
CA LEU A 10 -1.24 8.04 -8.83
C LEU A 10 -0.13 7.21 -9.49
N ALA A 11 -0.49 6.12 -10.19
CA ALA A 11 0.47 5.34 -10.97
C ALA A 11 1.06 6.20 -12.11
N GLY A 12 2.37 6.11 -12.32
CA GLY A 12 3.11 6.94 -13.27
C GLY A 12 3.55 8.30 -12.72
N THR A 13 3.07 8.71 -11.54
CA THR A 13 3.44 10.00 -10.91
C THR A 13 4.03 9.84 -9.51
N TRP A 14 3.33 9.17 -8.59
CA TRP A 14 3.79 8.95 -7.22
C TRP A 14 4.66 7.69 -7.08
N TYR A 15 4.41 6.73 -7.94
CA TYR A 15 5.14 5.48 -8.11
C TYR A 15 5.05 5.07 -9.58
N THR A 16 5.98 4.24 -10.06
CA THR A 16 5.97 3.81 -11.47
C THR A 16 4.76 2.91 -11.78
N ASP A 17 4.16 3.10 -12.95
CA ASP A 17 3.11 2.24 -13.50
C ASP A 17 3.65 0.97 -14.17
N ASN A 18 4.98 0.87 -14.35
CA ASN A 18 5.63 -0.32 -14.88
C ASN A 18 5.74 -1.38 -13.78
N PRO A 19 5.10 -2.56 -13.93
CA PRO A 19 5.07 -3.59 -12.89
C PRO A 19 6.46 -4.12 -12.53
N VAL A 20 7.33 -4.28 -13.53
CA VAL A 20 8.68 -4.82 -13.33
C VAL A 20 9.55 -3.82 -12.57
N HIS A 21 9.43 -2.53 -12.91
CA HIS A 21 10.18 -1.49 -12.21
C HIS A 21 9.64 -1.29 -10.79
N LEU A 22 8.31 -1.33 -10.60
CA LEU A 22 7.69 -1.18 -9.29
C LEU A 22 8.10 -2.31 -8.34
N ALA A 23 8.07 -3.56 -8.80
CA ALA A 23 8.51 -4.70 -8.00
C ALA A 23 9.97 -4.55 -7.56
N ARG A 24 10.86 -4.23 -8.50
CA ARG A 24 12.29 -4.02 -8.22
C ARG A 24 12.54 -2.86 -7.25
N GLU A 25 11.79 -1.76 -7.39
CA GLU A 25 11.89 -0.61 -6.49
C GLU A 25 11.49 -1.01 -5.06
N ILE A 26 10.36 -1.70 -4.90
CA ILE A 26 9.89 -2.19 -3.59
C ILE A 26 10.89 -3.19 -2.99
N ASP A 27 11.37 -4.16 -3.78
CA ASP A 27 12.35 -5.16 -3.34
C ASP A 27 13.63 -4.48 -2.85
N SER A 28 14.13 -3.49 -3.59
CA SER A 28 15.33 -2.72 -3.20
C SER A 28 15.17 -2.03 -1.85
N TYR A 29 13.97 -1.52 -1.54
CA TYR A 29 13.70 -0.90 -0.25
C TYR A 29 13.67 -1.96 0.88
N LEU A 30 13.07 -3.12 0.64
CA LEU A 30 12.98 -4.21 1.62
C LEU A 30 14.32 -4.91 1.89
N GLU A 31 15.23 -4.89 0.92
CA GLU A 31 16.61 -5.36 1.04
C GLU A 31 17.49 -4.38 1.81
N ALA A 32 17.27 -3.07 1.62
CA ALA A 32 18.08 -2.02 2.26
C ALA A 32 17.78 -1.82 3.75
N VAL A 33 16.59 -2.20 4.22
CA VAL A 33 16.19 -2.05 5.62
C VAL A 33 16.51 -3.29 6.46
N THR A 34 16.98 -3.05 7.68
CA THR A 34 17.17 -4.09 8.69
C THR A 34 15.94 -4.19 9.59
N GLY A 35 15.69 -5.40 10.09
CA GLY A 35 14.53 -5.68 10.93
C GLY A 35 14.26 -7.18 10.92
N LYS A 36 13.83 -7.70 12.07
CA LYS A 36 13.33 -9.08 12.17
C LYS A 36 11.80 -9.03 12.22
N PRO A 37 11.10 -9.97 11.57
CA PRO A 37 9.66 -10.07 11.73
C PRO A 37 9.29 -10.17 13.21
N LEU A 38 8.31 -9.39 13.64
CA LEU A 38 7.74 -9.47 14.98
C LEU A 38 6.48 -10.32 14.94
N ASP A 39 6.19 -10.95 16.08
CA ASP A 39 4.93 -11.64 16.28
C ASP A 39 3.83 -10.64 16.70
N ASP A 40 2.57 -11.02 16.46
CA ASP A 40 1.39 -10.30 16.93
C ASP A 40 1.26 -8.82 16.49
N ILE A 41 1.87 -8.42 15.35
CA ILE A 41 1.59 -7.11 14.75
C ILE A 41 0.18 -7.11 14.16
N ILE A 42 -0.67 -6.22 14.69
CA ILE A 42 -2.04 -6.00 14.19
C ILE A 42 -2.20 -4.69 13.41
N ALA A 43 -1.20 -3.79 13.47
CA ALA A 43 -1.25 -2.49 12.80
C ALA A 43 0.16 -1.97 12.46
N LEU A 44 0.25 -1.23 11.35
CA LEU A 44 1.43 -0.47 10.95
C LEU A 44 1.01 0.97 10.68
N LEU A 45 1.86 1.92 11.06
CA LEU A 45 1.74 3.33 10.66
C LEU A 45 2.79 3.61 9.60
N LEU A 46 2.34 3.85 8.36
CA LEU A 46 3.22 4.02 7.20
C LEU A 46 3.00 5.40 6.56
N PRO A 47 4.07 6.04 6.06
CA PRO A 47 3.94 7.26 5.26
C PRO A 47 3.33 6.95 3.89
N HIS A 48 2.67 7.94 3.29
CA HIS A 48 1.96 7.78 2.02
C HIS A 48 2.37 8.80 0.95
N ALA A 49 3.56 9.41 1.05
CA ALA A 49 4.09 10.27 -0.02
C ALA A 49 4.49 9.45 -1.26
N GLY A 50 4.94 10.12 -2.32
CA GLY A 50 5.53 9.42 -3.47
C GLY A 50 6.70 8.53 -3.06
N TYR A 51 6.87 7.38 -3.71
CA TYR A 51 7.80 6.32 -3.29
C TYR A 51 9.24 6.79 -3.18
N ARG A 52 9.67 7.70 -4.08
CA ARG A 52 10.97 8.37 -4.01
C ARG A 52 11.26 9.02 -2.65
N TYR A 53 10.23 9.51 -1.96
CA TYR A 53 10.37 10.23 -0.70
C TYR A 53 10.10 9.35 0.53
N SER A 54 9.14 8.43 0.44
CA SER A 54 8.66 7.68 1.60
C SER A 54 8.77 6.16 1.50
N GLY A 55 9.13 5.60 0.35
CA GLY A 55 9.17 4.16 0.13
C GLY A 55 10.13 3.44 1.08
N MET A 56 11.34 3.98 1.26
CA MET A 56 12.33 3.45 2.21
C MET A 56 11.81 3.46 3.66
N VAL A 57 11.15 4.53 4.06
CA VAL A 57 10.60 4.66 5.41
C VAL A 57 9.46 3.67 5.63
N ALA A 58 8.58 3.49 4.64
CA ALA A 58 7.52 2.48 4.70
C ALA A 58 8.09 1.06 4.78
N ALA A 59 9.21 0.78 4.09
CA ALA A 59 9.85 -0.53 4.10
C ALA A 59 10.27 -1.00 5.49
N HIS A 60 10.69 -0.09 6.38
CA HIS A 60 11.00 -0.45 7.78
C HIS A 60 9.81 -1.10 8.50
N GLY A 61 8.58 -0.59 8.29
CA GLY A 61 7.38 -1.18 8.89
C GLY A 61 6.99 -2.50 8.22
N ILE A 62 7.03 -2.56 6.89
CA ILE A 62 6.72 -3.79 6.12
C ILE A 62 7.69 -4.92 6.47
N LYS A 63 8.97 -4.62 6.72
CA LYS A 63 9.97 -5.60 7.11
C LYS A 63 9.59 -6.39 8.37
N LEU A 64 8.93 -5.72 9.32
CA LEU A 64 8.51 -6.33 10.59
C LEU A 64 7.38 -7.35 10.43
N ILE A 65 6.67 -7.36 9.30
CA ILE A 65 5.61 -8.33 9.00
C ILE A 65 6.01 -9.30 7.88
N GLN A 66 7.26 -9.31 7.46
CA GLN A 66 7.72 -10.16 6.37
C GLN A 66 7.50 -11.65 6.70
N GLY A 67 6.90 -12.39 5.76
CA GLY A 67 6.56 -13.80 5.94
C GLY A 67 5.33 -14.07 6.80
N LYS A 68 4.64 -13.03 7.29
CA LYS A 68 3.36 -13.16 7.99
C LYS A 68 2.21 -13.18 6.98
N SER A 69 1.15 -13.90 7.33
CA SER A 69 -0.07 -14.01 6.53
C SER A 69 -1.24 -13.37 7.27
N TYR A 70 -1.95 -12.47 6.60
CA TYR A 70 -3.16 -11.83 7.10
C TYR A 70 -4.32 -12.18 6.20
N SER A 71 -5.43 -12.63 6.77
CA SER A 71 -6.66 -12.93 6.02
C SER A 71 -7.38 -11.66 5.53
N ARG A 72 -7.11 -10.52 6.17
CA ARG A 72 -7.67 -9.21 5.83
C ARG A 72 -6.71 -8.12 6.24
N VAL A 73 -6.46 -7.19 5.32
CA VAL A 73 -5.70 -5.95 5.57
C VAL A 73 -6.66 -4.78 5.39
N ILE A 74 -6.77 -3.92 6.39
CA ILE A 74 -7.55 -2.68 6.32
C ILE A 74 -6.58 -1.53 6.13
N VAL A 75 -6.70 -0.81 5.02
CA VAL A 75 -5.92 0.40 4.76
C VAL A 75 -6.76 1.61 5.14
N LEU A 76 -6.28 2.37 6.12
CA LEU A 76 -6.93 3.60 6.60
C LEU A 76 -6.07 4.79 6.19
N GLY A 77 -6.68 5.79 5.55
CA GLY A 77 -6.01 7.00 5.12
C GLY A 77 -6.89 8.23 5.31
N PRO A 78 -6.29 9.42 5.51
CA PRO A 78 -7.04 10.66 5.59
C PRO A 78 -7.60 11.05 4.22
N SER A 79 -8.70 11.80 4.22
CA SER A 79 -9.15 12.52 3.03
C SER A 79 -8.45 13.87 2.96
N HIS A 80 -7.69 14.09 1.88
CA HIS A 80 -7.00 15.37 1.63
C HIS A 80 -7.83 16.38 0.83
N GLN A 81 -8.98 15.96 0.31
CA GLN A 81 -9.78 16.77 -0.62
C GLN A 81 -11.16 17.14 -0.04
N THR A 82 -11.74 16.25 0.77
CA THR A 82 -13.11 16.40 1.28
C THR A 82 -13.13 16.20 2.78
N ALA A 83 -13.80 17.09 3.51
CA ALA A 83 -14.04 16.90 4.93
C ALA A 83 -15.00 15.71 5.17
N LEU A 84 -14.58 14.76 6.00
CA LEU A 84 -15.40 13.61 6.41
C LEU A 84 -15.69 13.72 7.91
N LEU A 85 -16.70 14.53 8.27
CA LEU A 85 -17.10 14.72 9.66
C LEU A 85 -17.87 13.50 10.15
N ASP A 86 -17.38 12.90 11.24
CA ASP A 86 -17.98 11.74 11.92
C ASP A 86 -18.34 10.57 10.99
N THR A 87 -17.63 10.45 9.86
CA THR A 87 -17.95 9.50 8.77
C THR A 87 -16.69 8.86 8.23
N VAL A 88 -16.81 7.59 7.82
CA VAL A 88 -15.79 6.89 7.01
C VAL A 88 -16.35 6.63 5.62
N SER A 89 -15.50 6.76 4.60
CA SER A 89 -15.85 6.43 3.22
C SER A 89 -15.19 5.10 2.83
N ILE A 90 -15.99 4.18 2.30
CA ILE A 90 -15.53 2.91 1.75
C ILE A 90 -15.87 2.91 0.26
N PRO A 91 -14.91 2.65 -0.64
CA PRO A 91 -15.21 2.60 -2.07
C PRO A 91 -16.11 1.41 -2.37
N ASP A 92 -17.20 1.66 -3.12
CA ASP A 92 -18.11 0.61 -3.59
C ASP A 92 -17.51 -0.10 -4.82
N VAL A 93 -16.45 -0.86 -4.60
CA VAL A 93 -15.71 -1.59 -5.64
C VAL A 93 -15.43 -3.02 -5.21
N SER A 94 -15.32 -3.91 -6.19
CA SER A 94 -14.99 -5.31 -5.96
C SER A 94 -13.48 -5.57 -5.84
N HIS A 95 -12.67 -4.70 -6.46
CA HIS A 95 -11.23 -4.82 -6.50
C HIS A 95 -10.56 -3.44 -6.59
N ILE A 96 -9.32 -3.38 -6.13
CA ILE A 96 -8.39 -2.26 -6.37
C ILE A 96 -7.31 -2.76 -7.34
N GLU A 97 -7.08 -2.03 -8.42
CA GLU A 97 -6.04 -2.34 -9.40
C GLU A 97 -4.74 -1.62 -9.05
N THR A 98 -3.66 -2.40 -8.95
CA THR A 98 -2.28 -1.92 -8.83
C THR A 98 -1.49 -2.38 -10.06
N PRO A 99 -0.33 -1.78 -10.37
CA PRO A 99 0.54 -2.31 -11.41
C PRO A 99 0.93 -3.78 -11.18
N LEU A 100 1.03 -4.23 -9.92
CA LEU A 100 1.39 -5.60 -9.55
C LEU A 100 0.21 -6.58 -9.60
N GLY A 101 -1.00 -6.12 -9.94
CA GLY A 101 -2.21 -6.93 -10.02
C GLY A 101 -3.36 -6.38 -9.19
N ARG A 102 -4.47 -7.12 -9.21
CA ARG A 102 -5.71 -6.75 -8.51
C ARG A 102 -5.75 -7.31 -7.10
N VAL A 103 -6.16 -6.46 -6.17
CA VAL A 103 -6.44 -6.82 -4.76
C VAL A 103 -7.95 -6.82 -4.56
N ARG A 104 -8.46 -7.81 -3.82
CA ARG A 104 -9.86 -7.95 -3.44
C ARG A 104 -10.10 -7.47 -2.01
#